data_AF-A0A6V8CBY9-F1
#
_entry.id   AF-A0A6V8CBY9-F1
#
_cell.length_a   1.000
_cell.length_b   1.000
_cell.length_c   1.000
_cell.angle_alpha   90.00
_cell.angle_beta   90.00
_cell.angle_gamma   90.00
#
_symmetry.space_group_name_H-M   'P 1'
#
loop_
_entity.id
_entity.type
_entity.pdbx_description
1 polymer ?
#
loop_
_entity_poly.entity_id
_entity_poly.type
_entity_poly.pdbx_seq_one_letter_code
_entity_poly.pdbx_strand_id
1 'polypeptide(L)'
;AAPEPVVIDVLKHHPEAQQANIVVLMQATSPLTLPGDLDAALRQMAAQNLDSMLSVVENHVFQWSLGDDGTATPLNYDPQQRPRRQDIPDRVAENGAFYLATREVWESQACRLGGRTGAFVMQPWQAWEIDTEDDWMRLETLVRERSLEPA
;
A
#
# COMPACT_ATOMS: atom_id res chain seq x y z
N ALA A 1 -2.80 -15.78 3.33
CA ALA A 1 -2.01 -16.36 2.23
C ALA A 1 -1.70 -15.26 1.22
N ALA A 2 -0.57 -15.32 0.52
CA ALA A 2 -0.19 -14.31 -0.46
C ALA A 2 -1.19 -14.32 -1.64
N PRO A 3 -1.73 -13.16 -2.09
CA PRO A 3 -2.75 -13.09 -3.14
C PRO A 3 -2.24 -13.43 -4.55
N GLU A 4 -0.92 -13.41 -4.78
CA GLU A 4 -0.31 -13.52 -6.10
C GLU A 4 -0.70 -14.78 -6.89
N PRO A 5 -0.71 -16.00 -6.31
CA PRO A 5 -1.09 -17.19 -7.06
C PRO A 5 -2.52 -17.13 -7.60
N VAL A 6 -3.45 -16.51 -6.84
CA VAL A 6 -4.85 -16.35 -7.24
C VAL A 6 -4.98 -15.34 -8.38
N VAL A 7 -4.30 -14.20 -8.28
CA VAL A 7 -4.29 -13.19 -9.35
C VAL A 7 -3.74 -13.79 -10.65
N ILE A 8 -2.63 -14.53 -10.57
CA ILE A 8 -2.02 -15.19 -11.74
C ILE A 8 -2.96 -16.24 -12.33
N ASP A 9 -3.67 -17.02 -11.51
CA ASP A 9 -4.64 -17.99 -11.99
C ASP A 9 -5.80 -17.31 -12.75
N VAL A 10 -6.35 -16.23 -12.19
CA VAL A 10 -7.40 -15.43 -12.83
C VAL A 10 -6.92 -14.84 -14.16
N LEU A 11 -5.72 -14.26 -14.22
CA LEU A 11 -5.13 -13.71 -15.44
C LEU A 11 -4.93 -14.75 -16.56
N LYS A 12 -4.74 -16.02 -16.17
CA LYS A 12 -4.56 -17.14 -17.12
C LYS A 12 -5.88 -17.70 -17.62
N HIS A 13 -6.90 -17.77 -16.77
CA HIS A 13 -8.11 -18.56 -17.07
C HIS A 13 -9.37 -17.73 -17.28
N HIS A 14 -9.45 -16.50 -16.76
CA HIS A 14 -10.63 -15.66 -16.89
C HIS A 14 -10.61 -14.86 -18.22
N PRO A 15 -11.62 -15.00 -19.10
CA PRO A 15 -11.60 -14.38 -20.44
C PRO A 15 -11.42 -12.86 -20.44
N GLU A 16 -12.03 -12.15 -19.49
CA GLU A 16 -11.88 -10.70 -19.37
C GLU A 16 -10.49 -10.31 -18.84
N ALA A 17 -9.94 -11.10 -17.91
CA ALA A 17 -8.64 -10.82 -17.31
C ALA A 17 -7.48 -11.09 -18.30
N GLN A 18 -7.69 -11.99 -19.28
CA GLN A 18 -6.76 -12.20 -20.39
C GLN A 18 -6.55 -10.94 -21.24
N GLN A 19 -7.50 -10.00 -21.25
CA GLN A 19 -7.42 -8.74 -21.98
C GLN A 19 -6.94 -7.57 -21.12
N ALA A 20 -6.71 -7.78 -19.82
CA ALA A 20 -6.25 -6.74 -18.91
C ALA A 20 -4.77 -6.40 -19.15
N ASN A 21 -4.49 -5.10 -19.30
CA ASN A 21 -3.12 -4.57 -19.42
C ASN A 21 -2.53 -4.15 -18.07
N ILE A 22 -3.38 -3.71 -17.16
CA ILE A 22 -3.05 -3.31 -15.79
C ILE A 22 -3.96 -4.09 -14.86
N VAL A 23 -3.37 -4.59 -13.78
CA VAL A 23 -4.07 -5.28 -12.71
C VAL A 23 -4.06 -4.39 -11.49
N VAL A 24 -5.25 -4.22 -10.91
CA VAL A 24 -5.46 -3.54 -9.65
C VAL A 24 -5.74 -4.59 -8.59
N LEU A 25 -4.82 -4.78 -7.65
CA LEU A 25 -5.02 -5.62 -6.48
C LEU A 25 -5.40 -4.72 -5.31
N MET A 26 -6.69 -4.70 -4.95
CA MET A 26 -7.18 -3.99 -3.77
C MET A 26 -7.33 -4.94 -2.59
N GLN A 27 -7.08 -4.45 -1.37
CA GLN A 27 -7.31 -5.24 -0.16
C GLN A 27 -8.54 -4.73 0.59
N ALA A 28 -9.50 -5.62 0.82
CA ALA A 28 -10.74 -5.31 1.53
C ALA A 28 -10.51 -4.90 3.00
N THR A 29 -9.34 -5.21 3.56
CA THR A 29 -8.91 -4.78 4.90
C THR A 29 -8.62 -3.28 4.97
N SER A 30 -8.56 -2.57 3.85
CA SER A 30 -8.33 -1.12 3.76
C SER A 30 -9.60 -0.36 3.30
N PRO A 31 -10.65 -0.27 4.13
CA PRO A 31 -11.96 0.26 3.72
C PRO A 31 -11.98 1.77 3.48
N LEU A 32 -10.90 2.47 3.83
CA LEU A 32 -10.79 3.93 3.70
C LEU A 32 -10.24 4.38 2.34
N THR A 33 -10.06 3.45 1.40
CA THR A 33 -9.72 3.75 0.01
C THR A 33 -10.88 4.47 -0.64
N LEU A 34 -10.67 5.71 -1.12
CA LEU A 34 -11.71 6.47 -1.79
C LEU A 34 -11.71 6.18 -3.30
N PRO A 35 -12.86 6.28 -3.99
CA PRO A 35 -12.92 6.09 -5.44
C PRO A 35 -11.93 6.97 -6.22
N GLY A 36 -11.72 8.21 -5.77
CA GLY A 36 -10.79 9.15 -6.41
C GLY A 36 -9.31 8.78 -6.28
N ASP A 37 -8.94 7.92 -5.33
CA ASP A 37 -7.54 7.52 -5.11
C ASP A 37 -7.04 6.63 -6.24
N LEU A 38 -7.84 5.65 -6.66
CA LEU A 38 -7.49 4.74 -7.76
C LEU A 38 -7.37 5.48 -9.09
N ASP A 39 -8.31 6.36 -9.39
CA ASP A 39 -8.27 7.20 -10.60
C ASP A 39 -7.04 8.11 -10.63
N ALA A 40 -6.63 8.65 -9.47
CA ALA A 40 -5.43 9.46 -9.35
C ALA A 40 -4.16 8.61 -9.51
N ALA A 41 -4.11 7.44 -8.88
CA ALA A 41 -2.97 6.52 -8.95
C ALA A 41 -2.75 5.99 -10.37
N LEU A 42 -3.80 5.58 -11.09
CA LEU A 42 -3.72 5.15 -12.49
C LEU A 42 -3.20 6.26 -13.40
N ARG A 43 -3.71 7.50 -13.22
CA ARG A 43 -3.22 8.67 -13.97
C ARG A 43 -1.74 8.94 -13.68
N GLN A 44 -1.33 8.86 -12.41
CA GLN A 44 0.07 9.05 -12.02
C GLN A 44 0.98 7.97 -12.63
N MET A 45 0.57 6.69 -12.55
CA MET A 45 1.29 5.55 -13.12
C MET A 45 1.55 5.76 -14.61
N ALA A 46 0.51 6.13 -15.36
CA ALA A 46 0.62 6.42 -16.79
C ALA A 46 1.52 7.63 -17.07
N ALA A 47 1.32 8.75 -16.37
CA ALA A 47 2.08 9.98 -16.60
C ALA A 47 3.58 9.82 -16.31
N GLN A 48 3.94 8.95 -15.36
CA GLN A 48 5.32 8.70 -14.96
C GLN A 48 5.95 7.48 -15.67
N ASN A 49 5.20 6.81 -16.56
CA ASN A 49 5.60 5.57 -17.24
C ASN A 49 6.11 4.51 -16.26
N LEU A 50 5.32 4.22 -15.24
CA LEU A 50 5.64 3.24 -14.20
C LEU A 50 5.09 1.85 -14.57
N ASP A 51 5.85 0.81 -14.21
CA ASP A 51 5.45 -0.60 -14.44
C ASP A 51 4.62 -1.15 -13.27
N SER A 52 4.85 -0.60 -12.07
CA SER A 52 4.07 -0.92 -10.88
C SER A 52 3.97 0.26 -9.92
N MET A 53 3.00 0.19 -9.02
CA MET A 53 2.76 1.21 -8.01
C MET A 53 2.12 0.57 -6.77
N LEU A 54 2.52 1.04 -5.59
CA LEU A 54 1.86 0.72 -4.32
C LEU A 54 1.28 1.98 -3.69
N SER A 55 0.16 1.82 -2.97
CA SER A 55 -0.34 2.86 -2.08
C SER A 55 0.53 2.95 -0.81
N VAL A 56 0.78 4.18 -0.38
CA VAL A 56 1.57 4.46 0.83
C VAL A 56 0.96 5.61 1.61
N VAL A 57 1.33 5.74 2.88
CA VAL A 57 1.06 6.92 3.70
C VAL A 57 2.35 7.46 4.30
N GLU A 58 2.37 8.73 4.69
CA GLU A 58 3.48 9.30 5.46
C GLU A 58 3.70 8.53 6.77
N ASN A 59 4.96 8.22 7.08
CA ASN A 59 5.34 7.44 8.25
C ASN A 59 6.57 8.04 8.95
N HIS A 60 6.41 8.37 10.24
CA HIS A 60 7.46 8.97 11.08
C HIS A 60 7.91 8.06 12.23
N VAL A 61 7.69 6.75 12.11
CA VAL A 61 8.10 5.76 13.11
C VAL A 61 9.61 5.52 13.07
N PHE A 62 10.24 5.55 14.24
CA PHE A 62 11.61 5.13 14.44
C PHE A 62 11.65 3.61 14.60
N GLN A 63 12.28 2.92 13.66
CA GLN A 63 12.32 1.47 13.63
C GLN A 63 13.61 0.97 14.29
N TRP A 64 13.49 -0.13 15.04
CA TRP A 64 14.58 -0.78 15.73
C TRP A 64 14.51 -2.29 15.44
N SER A 65 15.68 -2.92 15.26
CA SER A 65 15.82 -4.37 15.20
C SER A 65 16.18 -4.91 16.58
N LEU A 66 15.57 -6.03 16.97
CA LEU A 66 15.90 -6.74 18.21
C LEU A 66 16.88 -7.86 17.90
N GLY A 67 18.01 -7.90 18.61
CA GLY A 67 18.97 -9.00 18.57
C GLY A 67 18.56 -10.15 19.48
N ASP A 68 19.01 -11.36 19.16
CA ASP A 68 18.75 -12.57 19.96
C ASP A 68 19.35 -12.49 21.37
N ASP A 69 20.33 -11.61 21.59
CA ASP A 69 20.97 -11.31 22.87
C ASP A 69 20.22 -10.24 23.69
N GLY A 70 19.06 -9.78 23.22
CA GLY A 70 18.26 -8.74 23.86
C GLY A 70 18.73 -7.31 23.58
N THR A 71 19.73 -7.12 22.72
CA THR A 71 20.13 -5.79 22.26
C THR A 71 19.16 -5.21 21.23
N ALA A 72 19.19 -3.90 21.04
CA ALA A 72 18.39 -3.23 20.01
C ALA A 72 19.27 -2.32 19.16
N THR A 73 19.05 -2.32 17.85
CA THR A 73 19.80 -1.48 16.89
C THR A 73 18.85 -0.63 16.05
N PRO A 74 19.11 0.68 15.86
CA PRO A 74 18.23 1.54 15.09
C PRO A 74 18.35 1.20 13.60
N LEU A 75 17.21 1.14 12.90
CA LEU A 75 17.14 0.75 11.49
C LEU A 75 17.13 1.95 10.53
N ASN A 76 16.41 3.01 10.90
CA ASN A 76 16.10 4.08 9.97
C ASN A 76 16.48 5.47 10.49
N TYR A 77 17.28 5.59 11.56
CA TYR A 77 17.74 6.89 12.06
C TYR A 77 18.98 6.74 12.94
N ASP A 78 19.67 7.86 13.23
CA ASP A 78 20.72 7.92 14.24
C ASP A 78 20.15 8.42 15.57
N PRO A 79 20.20 7.62 16.66
CA PRO A 79 19.80 8.06 17.99
C PRO A 79 20.58 9.27 18.53
N GLN A 80 21.82 9.48 18.09
CA GLN A 80 22.64 10.63 18.51
C GLN A 80 22.25 11.93 17.79
N GLN A 81 21.58 11.83 16.64
CA GLN A 81 21.08 12.96 15.84
C GLN A 81 19.59 12.81 15.56
N ARG A 82 18.81 12.49 16.59
CA ARG A 82 17.39 12.16 16.43
C ARG A 82 16.58 13.37 15.94
N PRO A 83 16.01 13.35 14.71
CA PRO A 83 15.19 14.44 14.22
C PRO A 83 13.84 14.48 14.94
N ARG A 84 13.16 15.63 14.89
CA ARG A 84 11.73 15.68 15.27
C ARG A 84 10.92 15.00 14.17
N ARG A 85 9.79 14.38 14.51
CA ARG A 85 8.97 13.61 13.54
C ARG A 85 8.50 14.44 12.35
N GLN A 86 8.09 15.69 12.61
CA GLN A 86 7.66 16.63 11.58
C GLN A 86 8.77 17.10 10.64
N ASP A 87 10.04 16.87 10.99
CA ASP A 87 11.19 17.25 10.16
C ASP A 87 11.73 16.07 9.35
N ILE A 88 11.02 14.94 9.32
CA ILE A 88 11.43 13.75 8.57
C ILE A 88 10.81 13.83 7.17
N PRO A 89 11.56 14.23 6.13
CA PRO A 89 11.03 14.29 4.77
C PRO A 89 10.88 12.89 4.18
N ASP A 90 9.91 12.76 3.26
CA ASP A 90 9.80 11.67 2.27
C ASP A 90 9.82 10.25 2.85
N ARG A 91 9.37 10.06 4.10
CA ARG A 91 9.18 8.73 4.65
C ARG A 91 7.75 8.30 4.52
N VAL A 92 7.59 7.20 3.80
CA VAL A 92 6.31 6.58 3.56
C VAL A 92 6.36 5.11 3.96
N ALA A 93 5.22 4.57 4.35
CA ALA A 93 5.02 3.15 4.54
C ALA A 93 3.87 2.68 3.66
N GLU A 94 4.04 1.48 3.11
CA GLU A 94 2.96 0.73 2.48
C GLU A 94 1.79 0.59 3.46
N ASN A 95 0.56 0.83 2.97
CA ASN A 95 -0.65 0.80 3.78
C ASN A 95 -1.64 -0.29 3.36
N GLY A 96 -1.25 -1.20 2.48
CA GLY A 96 -2.08 -2.33 2.04
C GLY A 96 -3.30 -1.96 1.19
N ALA A 97 -3.60 -0.68 0.94
CA ALA A 97 -4.85 -0.31 0.26
C ALA A 97 -4.96 -0.89 -1.16
N PHE A 98 -3.96 -0.64 -2.01
CA PHE A 98 -3.93 -1.22 -3.35
C PHE A 98 -2.53 -1.28 -3.96
N TYR A 99 -2.41 -2.15 -4.96
CA TYR A 99 -1.25 -2.29 -5.83
C TYR A 99 -1.69 -2.26 -7.29
N LEU A 100 -0.96 -1.53 -8.11
CA LEU A 100 -1.12 -1.48 -9.55
C LEU A 100 0.10 -2.11 -10.18
N ALA A 101 -0.07 -2.97 -11.17
CA ALA A 101 1.05 -3.48 -11.95
C ALA A 101 0.59 -3.85 -13.37
N THR A 102 1.48 -3.66 -14.34
CA THR A 102 1.23 -4.12 -15.71
C THR A 102 1.12 -5.64 -15.74
N ARG A 103 0.39 -6.17 -16.73
CA ARG A 103 0.34 -7.63 -16.98
C ARG A 103 1.74 -8.23 -17.12
N GLU A 104 2.66 -7.52 -17.76
CA GLU A 104 4.05 -7.96 -17.94
C GLU A 104 4.77 -8.19 -16.60
N VAL A 105 4.55 -7.33 -15.59
CA VAL A 105 5.11 -7.53 -14.24
C VAL A 105 4.57 -8.82 -13.62
N TRP A 106 3.27 -9.07 -13.73
CA TRP A 106 2.65 -10.29 -13.20
C TRP A 106 3.15 -11.56 -13.89
N GLU A 107 3.35 -11.53 -15.20
CA GLU A 107 3.80 -12.67 -15.99
C GLU A 107 5.30 -12.97 -15.79
N SER A 108 6.13 -11.94 -15.66
CA SER A 108 7.59 -12.09 -15.58
C SER A 108 8.11 -12.32 -14.17
N GLN A 109 7.47 -11.73 -13.15
CA GLN A 109 8.00 -11.75 -11.77
C GLN A 109 7.13 -12.52 -10.79
N ALA A 110 5.88 -12.85 -11.15
CA ALA A 110 4.89 -13.43 -10.24
C ALA A 110 4.74 -12.64 -8.92
N CYS A 111 4.92 -11.32 -8.99
CA CYS A 111 4.91 -10.39 -7.86
C CYS A 111 4.01 -9.20 -8.20
N ARG A 112 3.41 -8.59 -7.17
CA ARG A 112 2.56 -7.39 -7.30
C ARG A 112 3.37 -6.10 -7.58
N LEU A 113 4.69 -6.16 -7.47
CA LEU A 113 5.61 -5.06 -7.74
C LEU A 113 6.79 -5.54 -8.59
N GLY A 114 7.21 -4.68 -9.52
CA GLY A 114 8.32 -4.95 -10.43
C GLY A 114 8.57 -3.79 -11.41
N GLY A 115 9.73 -3.84 -12.07
CA GLY A 115 10.13 -2.81 -13.04
C GLY A 115 10.35 -1.45 -12.38
N ARG A 116 9.90 -0.39 -13.03
CA ARG A 116 9.91 0.97 -12.50
C ARG A 116 8.72 1.17 -11.55
N THR A 117 8.95 0.91 -10.28
CA THR A 117 7.95 1.07 -9.21
C THR A 117 7.83 2.53 -8.76
N GLY A 118 6.60 3.03 -8.66
CA GLY A 118 6.29 4.29 -7.98
C GLY A 118 5.44 4.09 -6.74
N ALA A 119 5.16 5.18 -6.02
CA ALA A 119 4.30 5.19 -4.86
C ALA A 119 3.20 6.24 -5.01
N PHE A 120 1.97 5.88 -4.61
CA PHE A 120 0.85 6.80 -4.50
C PHE A 120 0.62 7.15 -3.03
N VAL A 121 0.86 8.41 -2.68
CA VAL A 121 0.73 8.87 -1.28
C VAL A 121 -0.73 9.21 -0.99
N MET A 122 -1.35 8.39 -0.14
CA MET A 122 -2.69 8.58 0.41
C MET A 122 -2.65 9.45 1.66
N GLN A 123 -3.83 9.88 2.13
CA GLN A 123 -3.92 10.64 3.36
C GLN A 123 -3.55 9.78 4.58
N PRO A 124 -2.93 10.32 5.63
CA PRO A 124 -2.52 9.54 6.80
C PRO A 124 -3.65 8.78 7.50
N TRP A 125 -4.88 9.31 7.45
CA TRP A 125 -6.04 8.65 8.04
C TRP A 125 -6.53 7.45 7.22
N GLN A 126 -6.01 7.23 6.01
CA GLN A 126 -6.30 6.06 5.17
C GLN A 126 -5.30 4.91 5.39
N ALA A 127 -4.47 5.01 6.43
CA ALA A 127 -3.48 3.98 6.80
C ALA A 127 -4.05 2.83 7.62
N TRP A 128 -5.30 2.95 8.10
CA TRP A 128 -5.89 2.00 9.03
C TRP A 128 -6.46 0.79 8.30
N GLU A 129 -6.01 -0.39 8.71
CA GLU A 129 -6.48 -1.68 8.23
C GLU A 129 -7.36 -2.38 9.28
N ILE A 130 -8.23 -3.29 8.83
CA ILE A 130 -9.02 -4.17 9.70
C ILE A 130 -8.32 -5.52 9.80
N ASP A 131 -7.59 -5.74 10.89
CA ASP A 131 -7.04 -7.05 11.25
C ASP A 131 -7.76 -7.68 12.46
N THR A 132 -8.34 -6.84 13.32
CA THR A 132 -8.99 -7.22 14.57
C THR A 132 -10.35 -6.56 14.75
N GLU A 133 -11.16 -7.08 15.69
CA GLU A 133 -12.44 -6.47 16.05
C GLU A 133 -12.28 -5.04 16.63
N ASP A 134 -11.15 -4.76 17.29
CA ASP A 134 -10.84 -3.42 17.80
C ASP A 134 -10.63 -2.42 16.65
N ASP A 135 -10.04 -2.86 15.54
CA ASP A 135 -9.85 -2.02 14.36
C ASP A 135 -11.20 -1.64 13.75
N TRP A 136 -12.13 -2.61 13.68
CA TRP A 136 -13.49 -2.37 13.22
C TRP A 136 -14.19 -1.27 14.03
N MET A 137 -14.17 -1.37 15.36
CA MET A 137 -14.81 -0.37 16.24
C MET A 137 -14.21 1.03 16.06
N ARG A 138 -12.89 1.13 15.90
CA ARG A 138 -12.20 2.41 15.66
C ARG A 138 -12.57 2.99 14.30
N LEU A 139 -12.59 2.16 13.27
CA LEU A 139 -12.89 2.57 11.91
C LEU A 139 -14.35 3.00 11.75
N GLU A 140 -15.31 2.32 12.37
CA GLU A 140 -16.71 2.76 12.37
C GLU A 140 -16.86 4.19 12.91
N THR A 141 -16.13 4.51 13.98
CA THR A 141 -16.12 5.85 14.56
C THR A 141 -15.54 6.87 13.58
N LEU A 142 -14.39 6.56 12.99
CA LEU A 142 -13.71 7.42 12.02
C LEU A 142 -14.57 7.70 10.78
N VAL A 143 -15.19 6.66 10.22
CA VAL A 143 -16.10 6.75 9.06
C VAL A 143 -17.27 7.68 9.37
N ARG A 144 -17.88 7.53 10.55
CA ARG A 144 -18.98 8.38 11.01
C ARG A 144 -18.56 9.84 11.18
N GLU A 145 -17.44 10.10 11.85
CA GLU A 145 -16.95 11.46 12.08
C GLU A 145 -16.58 12.19 10.79
N ARG A 146 -16.10 11.45 9.79
CA ARG A 146 -15.70 12.00 8.49
C ARG A 146 -16.82 12.01 7.46
N SER A 147 -18.01 11.49 7.79
CA SER A 147 -19.12 11.33 6.84
C SER A 147 -18.68 10.65 5.54
N LEU A 148 -17.84 9.61 5.68
CA LEU A 148 -17.36 8.85 4.53
C LEU A 148 -18.47 7.90 4.06
N GLU A 149 -18.74 7.93 2.77
CA GLU A 149 -19.59 6.93 2.13
C GLU A 149 -18.76 5.68 1.80
N PRO A 150 -19.37 4.48 1.78
CA PRO A 150 -18.71 3.29 1.27
C PRO A 150 -18.18 3.50 -0.16
N ALA A 151 -17.02 2.93 -0.44
CA ALA A 151 -16.45 2.88 -1.79
C ALA A 151 -17.27 2.00 -2.75
#